data_AF-A0A1X6N957-F1
#
_entry.id   AF-A0A1X6N957-F1
#
_cell.length_a   1.000
_cell.length_b   1.000
_cell.length_c   1.000
_cell.angle_alpha   90.00
_cell.angle_beta   90.00
_cell.angle_gamma   90.00
#
_symmetry.space_group_name_H-M   'P 1'
#
loop_
_entity.id
_entity.type
_entity.pdbx_description
1 polymer ?
#
loop_
_entity_poly.entity_id
_entity_poly.type
_entity_poly.pdbx_seq_one_letter_code
_entity_poly.pdbx_strand_id
1 'polypeptide(L)'
;AGCSEGLFFGLTLLPLEDVLEEWRFWREVDGDPTTGANPRLREVMQSIPTGWVRREYSCRGWIPLVADKAGNYLGVDMNPADGGSVGQVIVFGRDFDTKVVMWRGDGPAGWGKWFSSFVDDLENGEGYELGATNDGSDDSEDSVGYQDYFFDGVGSGQGDSGGDSGTGGLRMSGEYKGWNVLEAWADRSVRRWQEAGL
;
A
#
# COMPACT_ATOMS: atom_id res chain seq x y z
N ALA A 1 -14.78 -5.42 16.77
CA ALA A 1 -14.73 -3.95 16.79
C ALA A 1 -13.31 -3.51 16.45
N GLY A 2 -12.96 -3.54 15.17
CA GLY A 2 -11.70 -2.99 14.68
C GLY A 2 -12.00 -1.61 14.10
N CYS A 3 -11.67 -0.55 14.84
CA CYS A 3 -11.51 0.75 14.21
C CYS A 3 -10.42 0.56 13.13
N SER A 4 -10.56 1.16 11.96
CA SER A 4 -9.47 1.22 10.98
C SER A 4 -8.36 2.09 11.58
N GLU A 5 -7.54 1.51 12.45
CA GLU A 5 -6.50 2.19 13.22
C GLU A 5 -5.30 2.41 12.31
N GLY A 6 -5.28 3.59 11.69
CA GLY A 6 -4.13 4.03 10.91
C GLY A 6 -4.34 5.45 10.41
N LEU A 7 -3.36 6.32 10.67
CA LEU A 7 -3.33 7.71 10.16
C LEU A 7 -3.58 7.76 8.65
N PHE A 8 -3.14 6.72 7.95
CA PHE A 8 -3.16 6.57 6.50
C PHE A 8 -4.27 5.62 6.05
N PHE A 9 -5.53 5.95 6.35
CA PHE A 9 -6.70 5.21 5.86
C PHE A 9 -6.67 3.70 6.22
N GLY A 10 -6.20 3.37 7.43
CA GLY A 10 -6.03 1.99 7.90
C GLY A 10 -4.65 1.38 7.63
N LEU A 11 -3.78 2.05 6.87
CA LEU A 11 -2.37 1.65 6.80
C LEU A 11 -1.64 2.04 8.09
N THR A 12 -0.67 1.21 8.48
CA THR A 12 0.11 1.38 9.71
C THR A 12 1.38 2.18 9.44
N LEU A 13 1.55 3.34 10.10
CA LEU A 13 2.84 4.00 10.20
C LEU A 13 3.70 3.21 11.18
N LEU A 14 4.77 2.59 10.68
CA LEU A 14 5.56 1.63 11.43
C LEU A 14 6.41 2.30 12.52
N PRO A 15 6.41 1.77 13.75
CA PRO A 15 7.49 1.98 14.72
C PRO A 15 8.85 1.59 14.16
N LEU A 16 9.94 2.15 14.69
CA LEU A 16 11.28 1.89 14.14
C LEU A 16 11.72 0.43 14.28
N GLU A 17 11.28 -0.26 15.34
CA GLU A 17 11.47 -1.70 15.49
C GLU A 17 10.85 -2.48 14.32
N ASP A 18 9.60 -2.20 13.97
CA ASP A 18 8.89 -2.86 12.89
C ASP A 18 9.51 -2.52 11.52
N VAL A 19 9.94 -1.26 11.31
CA VAL A 19 10.71 -0.88 10.10
C VAL A 19 11.94 -1.78 9.93
N LEU A 20 12.67 -2.05 11.02
CA LEU A 20 13.85 -2.90 10.99
C LEU A 20 13.50 -4.37 10.75
N GLU A 21 12.43 -4.87 11.35
CA GLU A 21 11.97 -6.26 11.17
C GLU A 21 11.50 -6.51 9.74
N GLU A 22 10.65 -5.64 9.20
CA GLU A 22 10.18 -5.71 7.81
C GLU A 22 11.36 -5.62 6.84
N TRP A 23 12.28 -4.67 7.06
CA TRP A 23 13.47 -4.55 6.21
C TRP A 23 14.34 -5.82 6.24
N ARG A 24 14.50 -6.45 7.40
CA ARG A 24 15.26 -7.71 7.58
C ARG A 24 14.59 -8.87 6.87
N PHE A 25 13.27 -9.01 7.00
CA PHE A 25 12.51 -10.01 6.28
C PHE A 25 12.76 -9.91 4.77
N TRP A 26 12.71 -8.69 4.21
CA TRP A 26 13.01 -8.47 2.79
C TRP A 26 14.47 -8.76 2.40
N ARG A 27 15.43 -8.77 3.35
CA ARG A 27 16.80 -9.23 3.07
C ARG A 27 16.87 -10.74 2.88
N GLU A 28 16.01 -11.50 3.56
CA GLU A 28 15.92 -12.95 3.37
C GLU A 28 15.34 -13.29 1.99
N VAL A 29 14.41 -12.45 1.51
CA VAL A 29 13.80 -12.56 0.18
C VAL A 29 14.79 -12.28 -0.96
N ASP A 30 15.80 -11.42 -0.76
CA ASP A 30 16.77 -11.04 -1.81
C ASP A 30 17.44 -12.27 -2.48
N GLY A 31 17.69 -13.34 -1.72
CA GLY A 31 18.38 -14.54 -2.20
C GLY A 31 17.47 -15.65 -2.70
N ASP A 32 16.15 -15.51 -2.58
CA ASP A 32 15.19 -16.56 -2.93
C ASP A 32 15.06 -16.68 -4.47
N PRO A 33 15.37 -17.85 -5.06
CA PRO A 33 15.34 -18.05 -6.52
C PRO A 33 13.93 -17.98 -7.12
N THR A 34 12.89 -18.07 -6.28
CA THR A 34 11.49 -17.94 -6.73
C THR A 34 11.03 -16.48 -6.75
N THR A 35 11.66 -15.62 -5.94
CA THR A 35 11.31 -14.20 -5.76
C THR A 35 12.49 -13.26 -6.04
N GLY A 36 13.25 -12.83 -5.03
CA GLY A 36 14.27 -11.78 -5.16
C GLY A 36 15.41 -12.09 -6.14
N ALA A 37 15.85 -13.35 -6.23
CA ALA A 37 16.88 -13.80 -7.16
C ALA A 37 16.31 -14.38 -8.48
N ASN A 38 15.00 -14.24 -8.72
CA ASN A 38 14.35 -14.75 -9.93
C ASN A 38 14.54 -13.79 -11.12
N PRO A 39 15.31 -14.18 -12.16
CA PRO A 39 15.57 -13.30 -13.30
C PRO A 39 14.31 -12.96 -14.11
N ARG A 40 13.31 -13.87 -14.15
CA ARG A 40 12.06 -13.62 -14.88
C ARG A 40 11.17 -12.58 -14.18
N LEU A 41 11.14 -12.61 -12.84
CA LEU A 41 10.43 -11.57 -12.09
C LEU A 41 11.09 -10.21 -12.32
N ARG A 42 12.42 -10.15 -12.29
CA ARG A 42 13.17 -8.92 -12.56
C ARG A 42 12.83 -8.30 -13.93
N GLU A 43 12.58 -9.12 -14.95
CA GLU A 43 12.21 -8.63 -16.28
C GLU A 43 10.85 -7.92 -16.32
N VAL A 44 9.89 -8.34 -15.49
CA VAL A 44 8.56 -7.71 -15.44
C VAL A 44 8.52 -6.48 -14.55
N MET A 45 9.47 -6.31 -13.62
CA MET A 45 9.54 -5.14 -12.73
C MET A 45 9.66 -3.84 -13.53
N GLN A 46 8.83 -2.85 -13.19
CA GLN A 46 8.82 -1.52 -13.81
C GLN A 46 8.96 -0.40 -12.78
N SER A 47 9.15 0.81 -13.30
CA SER A 47 9.23 2.05 -12.51
C SER A 47 8.39 3.13 -13.19
N ILE A 48 7.66 3.91 -12.38
CA ILE A 48 7.03 5.15 -12.82
C ILE A 48 7.48 6.29 -11.88
N PRO A 49 8.11 7.36 -12.41
CA PRO A 49 8.54 7.53 -13.79
C PRO A 49 9.58 6.49 -14.24
N THR A 50 9.73 6.30 -15.55
CA THR A 50 10.64 5.29 -16.11
C THR A 50 12.08 5.56 -15.69
N GLY A 51 12.74 4.54 -15.12
CA GLY A 51 14.16 4.62 -14.73
C GLY A 51 14.44 5.39 -13.44
N TRP A 52 13.40 5.75 -12.66
CA TRP A 52 13.58 6.43 -11.37
C TRP A 52 13.80 5.45 -10.21
N VAL A 53 13.11 4.31 -10.24
CA VAL A 53 13.26 3.20 -9.30
C VAL A 53 13.96 2.04 -9.98
N ARG A 54 14.80 1.30 -9.25
CA ARG A 54 15.44 0.10 -9.78
C ARG A 54 14.40 -0.98 -10.09
N ARG A 55 14.55 -1.63 -11.25
CA ARG A 55 13.71 -2.74 -11.70
C ARG A 55 14.12 -4.03 -10.98
N GLU A 56 13.76 -4.11 -9.71
CA GLU A 56 14.03 -5.24 -8.83
C GLU A 56 12.75 -5.63 -8.08
N TYR A 57 12.64 -6.89 -7.66
CA TYR A 57 11.55 -7.32 -6.79
C TYR A 57 11.69 -6.68 -5.40
N SER A 58 12.90 -6.75 -4.84
CA SER A 58 13.33 -6.13 -3.58
C SER A 58 14.65 -5.37 -3.77
N CYS A 59 14.91 -4.36 -2.93
CA CYS A 59 16.19 -3.64 -2.91
C CYS A 59 16.59 -3.26 -1.49
N ARG A 60 17.89 -3.35 -1.17
CA ARG A 60 18.42 -3.00 0.17
C ARG A 60 18.21 -1.55 0.57
N GLY A 61 18.17 -0.67 -0.43
CA GLY A 61 17.94 0.75 -0.21
C GLY A 61 16.49 1.13 0.06
N TRP A 62 15.52 0.21 -0.07
CA TRP A 62 14.11 0.53 0.17
C TRP A 62 13.77 0.34 1.64
N ILE A 63 13.40 1.43 2.30
CA ILE A 63 13.10 1.47 3.73
C ILE A 63 11.58 1.60 3.91
N PRO A 64 10.88 0.55 4.38
CA PRO A 64 9.43 0.60 4.58
C PRO A 64 9.11 1.53 5.76
N LEU A 65 8.12 2.40 5.60
CA LEU A 65 7.67 3.30 6.67
C LEU A 65 6.18 3.14 6.97
N VAL A 66 5.38 2.82 5.96
CA VAL A 66 3.95 2.54 6.09
C VAL A 66 3.66 1.19 5.49
N ALA A 67 2.86 0.36 6.17
CA ALA A 67 2.53 -0.99 5.72
C ALA A 67 1.01 -1.23 5.66
N ASP A 68 0.60 -2.06 4.71
CA ASP A 68 -0.78 -2.57 4.58
C ASP A 68 -1.02 -3.89 5.32
N LYS A 69 0.03 -4.44 5.98
CA LYS A 69 0.05 -5.76 6.64
C LYS A 69 -0.15 -6.97 5.69
N ALA A 70 -0.11 -6.75 4.38
CA ALA A 70 -0.19 -7.78 3.35
C ALA A 70 1.15 -7.93 2.56
N GLY A 71 2.19 -7.20 2.97
CA GLY A 71 3.50 -7.21 2.35
C GLY A 71 3.70 -6.10 1.33
N ASN A 72 2.89 -5.04 1.39
CA ASN A 72 3.08 -3.82 0.59
C ASN A 72 3.32 -2.60 1.46
N TYR A 73 4.09 -1.68 0.92
CA TYR A 73 4.64 -0.57 1.68
C TYR A 73 4.66 0.72 0.89
N LEU A 74 4.54 1.81 1.64
CA LEU A 74 5.07 3.11 1.25
C LEU A 74 6.36 3.32 2.03
N GLY A 75 7.40 3.83 1.37
CA GLY A 75 8.67 4.05 2.04
C GLY A 75 9.64 4.88 1.22
N VAL A 76 10.87 4.97 1.72
CA VAL A 76 11.92 5.81 1.15
C VAL A 76 12.94 4.97 0.39
N ASP A 77 13.28 5.42 -0.82
CA ASP A 77 14.29 4.82 -1.66
C ASP A 77 15.65 5.50 -1.45
N MET A 78 16.58 4.77 -0.84
CA MET A 78 17.95 5.17 -0.60
C MET A 78 18.92 4.67 -1.68
N ASN A 79 18.44 3.93 -2.68
CA ASN A 79 19.24 3.41 -3.79
C ASN A 79 18.45 3.48 -5.11
N PRO A 80 18.08 4.69 -5.56
CA PRO A 80 17.32 4.89 -6.79
C PRO A 80 18.11 4.44 -8.02
N ALA A 81 17.42 4.38 -9.15
CA ALA A 81 18.06 4.30 -10.46
C ALA A 81 18.46 5.69 -10.96
N ASP A 82 19.15 5.76 -12.10
CA ASP A 82 19.83 6.98 -12.57
C ASP A 82 18.89 8.17 -12.81
N GLY A 83 17.60 7.92 -13.09
CA GLY A 83 16.61 8.99 -13.27
C GLY A 83 15.98 9.48 -11.96
N GLY A 84 16.17 8.76 -10.85
CA GLY A 84 15.55 9.05 -9.56
C GLY A 84 16.43 9.88 -8.65
N SER A 85 16.03 9.98 -7.39
CA SER A 85 16.80 10.70 -6.36
C SER A 85 16.77 9.97 -5.03
N VAL A 86 17.92 9.95 -4.34
CA VAL A 86 18.02 9.37 -2.99
C VAL A 86 17.06 10.15 -2.10
N GLY A 87 16.21 9.46 -1.34
CA GLY A 87 15.21 10.08 -0.47
C GLY A 87 13.81 10.17 -1.10
N GLN A 88 13.64 9.74 -2.36
CA GLN A 88 12.33 9.70 -3.00
C GLN A 88 11.39 8.70 -2.30
N VAL A 89 10.10 8.99 -2.27
CA VAL A 89 9.06 8.14 -1.69
C VAL A 89 8.48 7.24 -2.75
N ILE A 90 8.46 5.93 -2.50
CA ILE A 90 7.99 4.93 -3.42
C ILE A 90 6.95 4.01 -2.78
N VAL A 91 6.03 3.52 -3.60
CA VAL A 91 5.26 2.32 -3.29
C VAL A 91 5.99 1.09 -3.82
N PHE A 92 6.08 0.05 -2.98
CA PHE A 92 6.76 -1.20 -3.31
C PHE A 92 6.21 -2.34 -2.43
N GLY A 93 6.56 -3.57 -2.77
CA GLY A 93 6.19 -4.74 -1.98
C GLY A 93 5.81 -5.91 -2.86
N ARG A 94 5.13 -6.87 -2.23
CA ARG A 94 4.77 -8.15 -2.80
C ARG A 94 3.98 -8.02 -4.11
N ASP A 95 3.04 -7.09 -4.15
CA ASP A 95 2.05 -6.93 -5.22
C ASP A 95 2.36 -5.75 -6.15
N PHE A 96 3.45 -5.03 -5.89
CA PHE A 96 3.88 -3.88 -6.69
C PHE A 96 5.04 -4.24 -7.62
N ASP A 97 4.70 -4.90 -8.74
CA ASP A 97 5.66 -5.14 -9.84
C ASP A 97 6.12 -3.82 -10.48
N THR A 98 5.19 -2.85 -10.58
CA THR A 98 5.50 -1.48 -10.98
C THR A 98 5.66 -0.62 -9.74
N LYS A 99 6.89 -0.20 -9.45
CA LYS A 99 7.15 0.74 -8.37
C LYS A 99 6.82 2.15 -8.86
N VAL A 100 6.14 2.92 -8.03
CA VAL A 100 5.74 4.29 -8.37
C VAL A 100 6.38 5.24 -7.37
N VAL A 101 7.09 6.25 -7.86
CA VAL A 101 7.51 7.40 -7.05
C VAL A 101 6.26 8.22 -6.79
N MET A 102 5.91 8.47 -5.53
CA MET A 102 4.72 9.24 -5.21
C MET A 102 4.85 10.67 -5.71
N TRP A 103 3.73 11.23 -6.18
CA TRP A 103 3.68 12.65 -6.53
C TRP A 103 4.03 13.51 -5.30
N ARG A 104 4.85 14.55 -5.51
CA ARG A 104 5.49 15.36 -4.43
C ARG A 104 6.41 14.56 -3.49
N GLY A 105 6.70 13.30 -3.78
CA GLY A 105 7.62 12.44 -3.04
C GLY A 105 9.01 12.36 -3.67
N ASP A 106 9.32 13.11 -4.72
CA ASP A 106 10.61 13.09 -5.42
C ASP A 106 11.73 13.78 -4.62
N GLY A 107 13.00 13.53 -4.97
CA GLY A 107 14.14 14.28 -4.42
C GLY A 107 14.55 13.93 -2.98
N PRO A 108 15.58 14.61 -2.44
CA PRO A 108 16.20 14.27 -1.14
C PRO A 108 15.35 14.53 0.09
N ALA A 109 14.32 15.36 -0.02
CA ALA A 109 13.36 15.64 1.04
C ALA A 109 11.99 14.97 0.74
N GLY A 110 11.99 13.90 -0.06
CA GLY A 110 10.77 13.27 -0.57
C GLY A 110 9.75 12.97 0.52
N TRP A 111 10.17 12.34 1.62
CA TRP A 111 9.27 12.00 2.73
C TRP A 111 8.57 13.23 3.32
N GLY A 112 9.32 14.29 3.61
CA GLY A 112 8.77 15.52 4.17
C GLY A 112 7.80 16.23 3.21
N LYS A 113 8.15 16.29 1.92
CA LYS A 113 7.28 16.90 0.89
C LYS A 113 6.00 16.10 0.70
N TRP A 114 6.09 14.78 0.59
CA TRP A 114 4.94 13.90 0.43
C TRP A 114 4.02 13.96 1.65
N PHE A 115 4.58 13.84 2.86
CA PHE A 115 3.81 13.92 4.10
C PHE A 115 3.12 15.27 4.26
N SER A 116 3.81 16.38 3.94
CA SER A 116 3.18 17.71 3.92
C SER A 116 2.01 17.76 2.95
N SER A 117 2.15 17.19 1.75
CA SER A 117 1.06 17.17 0.77
C SER A 117 -0.13 16.32 1.20
N PHE A 118 0.11 15.23 1.94
CA PHE A 118 -0.96 14.44 2.56
C PHE A 118 -1.70 15.25 3.63
N VAL A 119 -0.99 16.02 4.46
CA VAL A 119 -1.62 16.93 5.42
C VAL A 119 -2.43 18.01 4.70
N ASP A 120 -1.91 18.60 3.62
CA ASP A 120 -2.66 19.58 2.82
C ASP A 120 -3.96 18.97 2.27
N ASP A 121 -3.92 17.73 1.76
CA ASP A 121 -5.12 17.01 1.28
C ASP A 121 -6.13 16.84 2.42
N LEU A 122 -5.67 16.49 3.63
CA LEU A 122 -6.53 16.40 4.83
C LEU A 122 -7.16 17.75 5.20
N GLU A 123 -6.38 18.83 5.24
CA GLU A 123 -6.90 20.15 5.62
C GLU A 123 -7.93 20.69 4.62
N ASN A 124 -7.81 20.31 3.34
CA ASN A 124 -8.73 20.71 2.29
C ASN A 124 -9.93 19.75 2.11
N GLY A 125 -9.99 18.65 2.85
CA GLY A 125 -11.05 17.64 2.68
C GLY A 125 -10.97 16.87 1.36
N GLU A 126 -9.77 16.76 0.76
CA GLU A 126 -9.58 16.13 -0.53
C GLU A 126 -9.34 14.63 -0.41
N GLY A 127 -10.11 13.83 -1.17
CA GLY A 127 -9.83 12.41 -1.38
C GLY A 127 -10.25 11.47 -0.24
N TYR A 128 -10.89 11.98 0.82
CA TYR A 128 -11.39 11.13 1.89
C TYR A 128 -12.79 11.51 2.38
N GLU A 129 -13.43 10.56 3.07
CA GLU A 129 -14.66 10.73 3.84
C GLU A 129 -14.47 10.17 5.26
N LEU A 130 -15.06 10.81 6.25
CA LEU A 130 -15.15 10.26 7.60
C LEU A 130 -16.30 9.24 7.62
N GLY A 131 -16.02 7.99 7.99
CA GLY A 131 -17.07 7.00 8.20
C GLY A 131 -18.10 7.52 9.21
N ALA A 132 -19.37 7.53 8.84
CA ALA A 132 -20.44 7.96 9.74
C ALA A 132 -20.51 7.00 10.94
N THR A 133 -20.38 7.52 12.15
CA THR A 133 -20.47 6.75 13.41
C THR A 133 -21.89 6.25 13.72
N ASN A 134 -22.87 6.57 12.87
CA ASN A 134 -24.28 6.22 13.02
C ASN A 134 -24.86 5.86 11.65
N ASP A 135 -24.71 4.62 11.21
CA ASP A 135 -25.81 3.95 10.53
C ASP A 135 -26.38 2.97 11.53
N GLY A 136 -27.53 3.37 12.09
CA GLY A 136 -28.31 2.55 12.98
C GLY A 136 -28.61 1.22 12.30
N SER A 137 -28.57 0.17 13.11
CA SER A 137 -29.25 -1.08 12.83
C SER A 137 -30.66 -0.81 12.31
N ASP A 138 -30.86 -0.92 11.00
CA ASP A 138 -32.19 -1.02 10.43
C ASP A 138 -32.15 -2.04 9.28
N ASP A 139 -32.66 -3.21 9.64
CA ASP A 139 -33.49 -4.08 8.82
C ASP A 139 -32.95 -4.60 7.48
N SER A 140 -32.48 -5.84 7.51
CA SER A 140 -32.84 -6.82 6.47
C SER A 140 -32.95 -8.21 7.10
N GLU A 141 -34.15 -8.52 7.58
CA GLU A 141 -34.66 -9.89 7.47
C GLU A 141 -34.64 -10.29 5.98
N ASP A 142 -33.77 -11.23 5.60
CA ASP A 142 -34.05 -12.34 4.69
C ASP A 142 -32.76 -12.92 4.08
N SER A 143 -32.35 -14.09 4.57
CA SER A 143 -31.92 -15.19 3.70
C SER A 143 -31.91 -16.50 4.48
N VAL A 144 -33.10 -17.10 4.55
CA VAL A 144 -33.25 -18.55 4.73
C VAL A 144 -32.58 -19.25 3.54
N GLY A 145 -31.60 -20.13 3.80
CA GLY A 145 -31.20 -21.13 2.81
C GLY A 145 -29.77 -21.65 2.93
N TYR A 146 -29.67 -22.96 3.22
CA TYR A 146 -28.49 -23.82 3.08
C TYR A 146 -27.41 -23.75 4.16
N GLN A 147 -27.84 -23.88 5.42
CA GLN A 147 -27.06 -24.61 6.43
C GLN A 147 -27.53 -26.06 6.43
N ASP A 148 -26.96 -26.87 5.55
CA ASP A 148 -26.79 -28.31 5.65
C ASP A 148 -26.15 -28.78 4.33
N TYR A 149 -25.35 -29.85 4.39
CA TYR A 149 -24.78 -30.63 3.27
C TYR A 149 -23.26 -30.61 3.03
N PHE A 150 -22.42 -29.88 3.76
CA PHE A 150 -20.96 -30.20 3.77
C PHE A 150 -20.33 -30.03 5.14
N PHE A 151 -20.62 -31.00 6.02
CA PHE A 151 -19.77 -31.33 7.16
C PHE A 151 -19.25 -32.76 6.93
N ASP A 152 -18.06 -32.86 6.34
CA ASP A 152 -17.17 -34.01 6.49
C ASP A 152 -15.77 -33.49 6.78
N GLY A 153 -15.20 -33.99 7.88
CA GLY A 153 -14.15 -33.33 8.63
C GLY A 153 -12.75 -33.62 8.11
N VAL A 154 -12.02 -32.56 7.77
CA VAL A 154 -10.57 -32.44 8.00
C VAL A 154 -10.21 -30.96 8.05
N GLY A 155 -9.61 -30.52 9.15
CA GLY A 155 -9.22 -29.13 9.34
C GLY A 155 -8.00 -28.74 8.49
N SER A 156 -8.02 -27.52 7.94
CA SER A 156 -6.97 -26.50 8.08
C SER A 156 -7.16 -25.38 7.04
N GLY A 157 -7.18 -24.13 7.52
CA GLY A 157 -6.86 -22.94 6.72
C GLY A 157 -8.00 -22.36 5.88
N GLN A 158 -9.06 -21.86 6.51
CA GLN A 158 -9.95 -20.90 5.86
C GLN A 158 -9.19 -19.58 5.70
N GLY A 159 -8.95 -19.20 4.44
CA GLY A 159 -8.40 -17.91 4.08
C GLY A 159 -9.30 -16.80 4.60
N ASP A 160 -8.74 -15.99 5.49
CA ASP A 160 -9.35 -14.77 5.97
C ASP A 160 -9.17 -13.71 4.88
N SER A 161 -10.09 -13.67 3.92
CA SER A 161 -10.32 -12.48 3.10
C SER A 161 -10.91 -11.40 4.00
N GLY A 162 -10.03 -10.82 4.84
CA GLY A 162 -10.34 -9.81 5.84
C GLY A 162 -10.57 -8.44 5.21
N GLY A 163 -11.73 -8.27 4.57
CA GLY A 163 -12.24 -7.00 4.07
C GLY A 163 -13.39 -6.45 4.90
N ASP A 164 -13.41 -6.65 6.22
CA ASP A 164 -14.42 -6.01 7.07
C ASP A 164 -13.98 -4.60 7.45
N SER A 165 -14.38 -3.65 6.61
CA SER A 165 -14.13 -2.22 6.82
C SER A 165 -14.98 -1.73 8.00
N GLY A 166 -14.40 -1.69 9.19
CA GLY A 166 -15.02 -1.13 10.40
C GLY A 166 -15.55 0.29 10.19
N THR A 167 -16.73 0.56 10.72
CA THR A 167 -17.64 1.69 10.43
C THR A 167 -17.20 3.09 10.92
N GLY A 168 -15.92 3.34 11.23
CA GLY A 168 -15.55 4.54 12.00
C GLY A 168 -14.23 5.27 11.70
N GLY A 169 -13.55 5.04 10.57
CA GLY A 169 -12.31 5.77 10.26
C GLY A 169 -12.30 6.47 8.90
N LEU A 170 -11.19 7.14 8.61
CA LEU A 170 -10.94 7.81 7.33
C LEU A 170 -10.95 6.77 6.20
N ARG A 171 -11.74 7.03 5.15
CA ARG A 171 -11.81 6.18 3.95
C ARG A 171 -11.59 7.03 2.71
N MET A 172 -11.06 6.42 1.64
CA MET A 172 -10.98 7.08 0.34
C MET A 172 -12.38 7.44 -0.18
N SER A 173 -12.48 8.59 -0.86
CA SER A 173 -13.73 9.07 -1.47
C SER A 173 -13.59 9.29 -2.97
N GLY A 174 -14.68 9.69 -3.63
CA GLY A 174 -14.70 9.93 -5.08
C GLY A 174 -14.42 8.67 -5.89
N GLU A 175 -13.56 8.79 -6.92
CA GLU A 175 -13.22 7.67 -7.82
C GLU A 175 -12.43 6.55 -7.14
N TYR A 176 -11.77 6.84 -6.02
CA TYR A 176 -10.97 5.87 -5.25
C TYR A 176 -11.76 5.23 -4.10
N LYS A 177 -13.07 5.47 -4.02
CA LYS A 177 -13.92 4.84 -2.99
C LYS A 177 -13.86 3.31 -3.12
N GLY A 178 -13.44 2.65 -2.05
CA GLY A 178 -13.31 1.18 -1.98
C GLY A 178 -12.02 0.60 -2.59
N TRP A 179 -11.11 1.44 -3.08
CA TRP A 179 -9.81 0.99 -3.58
C TRP A 179 -8.84 0.67 -2.45
N ASN A 180 -7.84 -0.17 -2.72
CA ASN A 180 -6.67 -0.27 -1.85
C ASN A 180 -5.96 1.10 -1.81
N VAL A 181 -5.55 1.53 -0.61
CA VAL A 181 -4.97 2.86 -0.36
C VAL A 181 -3.68 3.07 -1.13
N LEU A 182 -2.79 2.07 -1.15
CA LEU A 182 -1.50 2.16 -1.85
C LEU A 182 -1.70 2.18 -3.37
N GLU A 183 -2.62 1.37 -3.90
CA GLU A 183 -2.97 1.38 -5.33
C GLU A 183 -3.58 2.73 -5.75
N ALA A 184 -4.48 3.28 -4.94
CA ALA A 184 -5.10 4.58 -5.19
C ALA A 184 -4.06 5.71 -5.22
N TRP A 185 -3.13 5.74 -4.26
CA TRP A 185 -2.04 6.72 -4.24
C TRP A 185 -1.06 6.54 -5.40
N ALA A 186 -0.77 5.29 -5.77
CA ALA A 186 0.04 4.98 -6.95
C ALA A 186 -0.63 5.51 -8.22
N ASP A 187 -1.89 5.16 -8.46
CA ASP A 187 -2.65 5.61 -9.64
C ASP A 187 -2.72 7.14 -9.71
N ARG A 188 -3.08 7.81 -8.60
CA ARG A 188 -3.09 9.29 -8.54
C ARG A 188 -1.73 9.87 -8.90
N SER A 189 -0.64 9.27 -8.40
CA SER A 189 0.72 9.71 -8.71
C SER A 189 1.09 9.50 -10.18
N VAL A 190 0.74 8.34 -10.75
CA VAL A 190 0.96 8.04 -12.18
C VAL A 190 0.27 9.09 -13.05
N ARG A 191 -1.00 9.40 -12.79
CA ARG A 191 -1.74 10.42 -13.55
C ARG A 191 -1.06 11.78 -13.47
N ARG A 192 -0.58 12.19 -12.29
CA ARG A 192 0.14 13.47 -12.12
C ARG A 192 1.48 13.51 -12.85
N TRP A 193 2.23 12.40 -12.87
CA TRP A 193 3.47 12.32 -13.65
C TRP A 193 3.20 12.41 -15.15
N GLN A 194 2.16 11.75 -15.64
CA GLN A 194 1.73 11.83 -17.05
C GLN A 194 1.29 13.25 -17.43
N GLU A 195 0.52 13.93 -16.56
CA GLU A 195 0.16 15.34 -16.73
C GLU A 195 1.40 16.25 -16.79
N ALA A 196 2.45 15.90 -16.04
CA ALA A 196 3.74 16.60 -16.05
C ALA A 196 4.66 16.21 -17.22
N GLY A 197 4.24 15.26 -18.08
CA GLY A 197 4.99 14.83 -19.26
C GLY A 197 6.05 13.76 -19.00
N LEU A 198 5.91 12.98 -17.92
CA LEU A 198 6.80 11.88 -17.51
C LEU A 198 6.16 10.50 -17.63
#